data_AF-A0AAU9IL70-F1
#
_entry.id   AF-A0AAU9IL70-F1
#
_cell.length_a   1.000
_cell.length_b   1.000
_cell.length_c   1.000
_cell.angle_alpha   90.00
_cell.angle_beta   90.00
_cell.angle_gamma   90.00
#
_symmetry.space_group_name_H-M   'P 1'
#
loop_
_entity.id
_entity.type
_entity.pdbx_description
1 polymer ?
#
loop_
_entity_poly.entity_id
_entity_poly.type
_entity_poly.pdbx_seq_one_letter_code
_entity_poly.pdbx_strand_id
1 'polypeptide(L)'
;MEDPLSNYLFDSDKALKDLAKAKLEQGIMYIKSSLSAYGFPEIGDLFNSDPDEVKKTIECLYAILEQRQRDMQYRSQMQERMAKLKNDKEMYMSKLDLLNEDSFSANSEAGKLQNKLSIEMQKWKKEKEKLITERDEARKDIAKLQGREGHLFHEIKKKDSEIQRLKEQLRKVLGEKDLIYQNHVDMTENLHSEGPKMFGQTGEGEFTFLVTRGYEENQASLLNENQELRSAFESLQRELHNIIKEKKEYLTNPDEALEQLELIGIQKEIFQMPFQSVSEDVVKTFEENIKRFRFFIDEICRIPGLLKNE
;
A
#
# COMPACT_ATOMS: atom_id res chain seq x y z
N MET A 1 13.50 -98.90 65.12
CA MET A 1 12.61 -97.85 65.66
C MET A 1 12.85 -96.62 64.80
N GLU A 2 11.89 -96.26 63.96
CA GLU A 2 11.94 -95.00 63.21
C GLU A 2 11.79 -93.83 64.19
N ASP A 3 12.60 -92.79 64.00
CA ASP A 3 12.63 -91.60 64.85
C ASP A 3 11.30 -90.82 64.75
N PRO A 4 10.52 -90.69 65.82
CA PRO A 4 9.21 -90.02 65.81
C PRO A 4 9.28 -88.52 65.47
N LEU A 5 10.46 -87.89 65.57
CA LEU A 5 10.64 -86.47 65.24
C LEU A 5 10.93 -86.23 63.75
N SER A 6 11.26 -87.26 62.97
CA SER A 6 11.52 -87.14 61.53
C SER A 6 10.28 -86.65 60.78
N ASN A 7 9.07 -87.09 61.16
CA ASN A 7 7.84 -86.71 60.44
C ASN A 7 7.41 -85.24 60.64
N TYR A 8 7.84 -84.57 61.70
CA TYR A 8 7.44 -83.18 61.99
C TYR A 8 8.35 -82.12 61.35
N LEU A 9 9.59 -82.47 61.02
CA LEU A 9 10.54 -81.54 60.38
C LEU A 9 10.35 -81.44 58.85
N PHE A 10 9.81 -82.48 58.21
CA PHE A 10 9.55 -82.49 56.76
C PHE A 10 8.15 -81.97 56.36
N ASP A 11 7.17 -81.94 57.28
CA ASP A 11 5.80 -81.50 57.00
C ASP A 11 5.64 -79.97 56.94
N SER A 12 6.46 -79.22 57.69
CA SER A 12 6.41 -77.75 57.68
C SER A 12 6.91 -77.16 56.35
N ASP A 13 7.94 -77.77 55.76
CA ASP A 13 8.52 -77.37 54.47
C ASP A 13 7.59 -77.75 53.30
N LYS A 14 6.86 -78.87 53.41
CA LYS A 14 5.84 -79.28 52.46
C LYS A 14 4.62 -78.34 52.48
N ALA A 15 4.11 -78.02 53.66
CA ALA A 15 2.99 -77.09 53.82
C ALA A 15 3.29 -75.67 53.29
N LEU A 16 4.53 -75.18 53.48
CA LEU A 16 4.98 -73.91 52.93
C LEU A 16 5.07 -73.93 51.40
N LYS A 17 5.56 -75.02 50.81
CA LYS A 17 5.62 -75.23 49.36
C LYS A 17 4.23 -75.32 48.73
N ASP A 18 3.29 -76.00 49.41
CA ASP A 18 1.90 -76.12 48.95
C ASP A 18 1.16 -74.78 49.00
N LEU A 19 1.39 -73.96 50.04
CA LEU A 19 0.84 -72.60 50.13
C LEU A 19 1.42 -71.67 49.05
N ALA A 20 2.72 -71.77 48.76
CA ALA A 20 3.37 -71.02 47.71
C ALA A 20 2.82 -71.41 46.32
N LYS A 21 2.60 -72.71 46.09
CA LYS A 21 2.00 -73.23 44.86
C LYS A 21 0.57 -72.75 44.67
N ALA A 22 -0.27 -72.80 45.71
CA ALA A 22 -1.65 -72.29 45.66
C ALA A 22 -1.72 -70.78 45.32
N LYS A 23 -0.78 -69.98 45.81
CA LYS A 23 -0.68 -68.55 45.45
C LYS A 23 -0.31 -68.35 43.98
N LEU A 24 0.62 -69.15 43.45
CA LEU A 24 1.01 -69.11 42.05
C LEU A 24 -0.14 -69.57 41.13
N GLU A 25 -0.89 -70.59 41.52
CA GLU A 25 -2.08 -71.06 40.80
C GLU A 25 -3.16 -69.98 40.71
N GLN A 26 -3.43 -69.28 41.81
CA GLN A 26 -4.34 -68.12 41.81
C GLN A 26 -3.84 -66.99 40.90
N GLY A 27 -2.53 -66.71 40.92
CA GLY A 27 -1.91 -65.71 40.03
C GLY A 27 -2.07 -66.09 38.55
N ILE A 28 -1.86 -67.36 38.20
CA ILE A 28 -2.02 -67.85 36.83
C ILE A 28 -3.48 -67.81 36.38
N MET A 29 -4.43 -68.17 37.24
CA MET A 29 -5.85 -68.05 36.91
C MET A 29 -6.25 -66.60 36.65
N TYR A 30 -5.76 -65.65 37.44
CA TYR A 30 -6.00 -64.23 37.23
C TYR A 30 -5.41 -63.73 35.90
N ILE A 31 -4.18 -64.14 35.60
CA ILE A 31 -3.50 -63.81 34.34
C ILE A 31 -4.26 -64.40 33.15
N LYS A 32 -4.65 -65.68 33.20
CA LYS A 32 -5.46 -66.35 32.17
C LYS A 32 -6.76 -65.60 31.89
N SER A 33 -7.50 -65.25 32.94
CA SER A 33 -8.75 -64.49 32.84
C SER A 33 -8.53 -63.11 32.21
N SER A 34 -7.49 -62.39 32.66
CA SER A 34 -7.17 -61.05 32.15
C SER A 34 -6.75 -61.08 30.67
N LEU A 35 -5.89 -62.03 30.30
CA LEU A 35 -5.43 -62.20 28.92
C LEU A 35 -6.59 -62.53 27.98
N SER A 36 -7.49 -63.43 28.40
CA SER A 36 -8.70 -63.73 27.63
C SER A 36 -9.61 -62.51 27.49
N ALA A 37 -9.81 -61.73 28.56
CA ALA A 37 -10.61 -60.50 28.51
C ALA A 37 -10.03 -59.44 27.57
N TYR A 38 -8.69 -59.39 27.44
CA TYR A 38 -7.99 -58.52 26.48
C TYR A 38 -7.87 -59.13 25.08
N GLY A 39 -8.39 -60.34 24.84
CA GLY A 39 -8.39 -61.00 23.53
C GLY A 39 -7.08 -61.67 23.15
N PHE A 40 -6.19 -61.96 24.11
CA PHE A 40 -4.95 -62.69 23.87
C PHE A 40 -5.16 -64.21 23.83
N PRO A 41 -4.26 -64.96 23.16
CA PRO A 41 -4.23 -66.42 23.19
C PRO A 41 -4.12 -66.95 24.63
N GLU A 42 -4.68 -68.14 24.88
CA GLU A 42 -4.58 -68.77 26.20
C GLU A 42 -3.11 -69.07 26.53
N ILE A 43 -2.67 -68.64 27.72
CA ILE A 43 -1.34 -68.99 28.24
C ILE A 43 -1.34 -70.46 28.69
N GLY A 44 -0.28 -71.18 28.35
CA GLY A 44 -0.13 -72.58 28.77
C GLY A 44 0.05 -72.73 30.28
N ASP A 45 -0.02 -73.96 30.75
CA ASP A 45 0.24 -74.30 32.15
C ASP A 45 1.72 -74.11 32.50
N LEU A 46 2.02 -73.09 33.30
CA LEU A 46 3.38 -72.75 33.72
C LEU A 46 3.99 -73.76 34.71
N PHE A 47 3.18 -74.66 35.28
CA PHE A 47 3.68 -75.74 36.13
C PHE A 47 3.98 -77.02 35.35
N ASN A 48 3.56 -77.10 34.08
CA ASN A 48 3.79 -78.24 33.22
C ASN A 48 4.94 -77.95 32.24
N SER A 49 5.88 -78.88 32.12
CA SER A 49 7.00 -78.79 31.17
C SER A 49 6.71 -79.47 29.83
N ASP A 50 5.45 -79.77 29.56
CA ASP A 50 5.00 -80.33 28.28
C ASP A 50 5.28 -79.35 27.13
N PRO A 51 5.93 -79.78 26.03
CA PRO A 51 6.28 -78.91 24.92
C PRO A 51 5.11 -78.10 24.34
N ASP A 52 3.89 -78.64 24.35
CA ASP A 52 2.69 -77.95 23.84
C ASP A 52 2.24 -76.80 24.75
N GLU A 53 2.32 -76.98 26.08
CA GLU A 53 2.00 -75.93 27.06
C GLU A 53 3.07 -74.82 27.08
N VAL A 54 4.34 -75.21 26.91
CA VAL A 54 5.44 -74.24 26.73
C VAL A 54 5.24 -73.44 25.44
N LYS A 55 4.84 -74.09 24.34
CA LYS A 55 4.55 -73.41 23.07
C LYS A 55 3.40 -72.40 23.20
N LYS A 56 2.26 -72.78 23.80
CA LYS A 56 1.14 -71.84 24.06
C LYS A 56 1.58 -70.63 24.88
N THR A 57 2.39 -70.87 25.90
CA THR A 57 2.96 -69.80 26.73
C THR A 57 3.81 -68.84 25.90
N ILE A 58 4.69 -69.38 25.07
CA ILE A 58 5.56 -68.58 24.18
C ILE A 58 4.73 -67.79 23.18
N GLU A 59 3.73 -68.39 22.53
CA GLU A 59 2.84 -67.73 21.57
C GLU A 59 2.03 -66.59 22.22
N CYS A 60 1.52 -66.81 23.43
CA CYS A 60 0.84 -65.78 24.21
C CYS A 60 1.78 -64.61 24.54
N LEU A 61 3.00 -64.89 25.01
CA LEU A 61 4.00 -63.86 25.30
C LEU A 61 4.41 -63.09 24.04
N TYR A 62 4.57 -63.76 22.90
CA TYR A 62 4.82 -63.11 21.62
C TYR A 62 3.68 -62.16 21.23
N ALA A 63 2.43 -62.60 21.36
CA ALA A 63 1.26 -61.76 21.05
C ALA A 63 1.22 -60.50 21.93
N ILE A 64 1.53 -60.61 23.23
CA ILE A 64 1.59 -59.47 24.16
C ILE A 64 2.71 -58.50 23.76
N LEU A 65 3.91 -59.02 23.45
CA LEU A 65 5.05 -58.19 23.06
C LEU A 65 4.81 -57.47 21.72
N GLU A 66 4.25 -58.17 20.74
CA GLU A 66 3.91 -57.60 19.44
C GLU A 66 2.84 -56.51 19.60
N GLN A 67 1.77 -56.78 20.36
CA GLN A 67 0.74 -55.79 20.63
C GLN A 67 1.32 -54.56 21.34
N ARG A 68 2.19 -54.75 22.33
CA ARG A 68 2.85 -53.65 23.04
C ARG A 68 3.69 -52.79 22.10
N GLN A 69 4.42 -53.41 21.17
CA GLN A 69 5.20 -52.69 20.18
C GLN A 69 4.29 -51.88 19.23
N ARG A 70 3.20 -52.47 18.75
CA ARG A 70 2.20 -51.78 17.92
C ARG A 70 1.55 -50.61 18.66
N ASP A 71 1.19 -50.78 19.93
CA ASP A 71 0.61 -49.73 20.75
C ASP A 71 1.59 -48.56 20.95
N MET A 72 2.87 -48.86 21.19
CA MET A 72 3.90 -47.82 21.31
C MET A 72 4.08 -47.03 20.01
N GLN A 73 4.14 -47.73 18.88
CA GLN A 73 4.23 -47.09 17.55
C GLN A 73 2.99 -46.23 17.28
N TYR A 74 1.79 -46.75 17.55
CA TYR A 74 0.54 -46.02 17.37
C TYR A 74 0.49 -44.76 18.24
N ARG A 75 0.87 -44.86 19.53
CA ARG A 75 0.93 -43.71 20.44
C ARG A 75 1.91 -42.65 19.95
N SER A 76 3.09 -43.07 19.48
CA SER A 76 4.10 -42.16 18.94
C SER A 76 3.59 -41.44 17.69
N GLN A 77 2.99 -42.16 16.75
CA GLN A 77 2.39 -41.54 15.54
C GLN A 77 1.26 -40.58 15.87
N MET A 78 0.42 -40.90 16.86
CA MET A 78 -0.66 -40.01 17.29
C MET A 78 -0.12 -38.76 17.97
N GLN A 79 0.92 -38.88 18.80
CA GLN A 79 1.57 -37.72 19.42
C GLN A 79 2.19 -36.79 18.37
N GLU A 80 2.85 -37.35 17.35
CA GLU A 80 3.41 -36.57 16.25
C GLU A 80 2.31 -35.84 15.45
N ARG A 81 1.22 -36.53 15.12
CA ARG A 81 0.07 -35.91 14.44
C ARG A 81 -0.57 -34.81 15.28
N MET A 82 -0.73 -35.03 16.59
CA MET A 82 -1.28 -34.03 17.49
C MET A 82 -0.36 -32.81 17.61
N ALA A 83 0.95 -33.01 17.70
CA ALA A 83 1.93 -31.92 17.71
C ALA A 83 1.87 -31.11 16.43
N LYS A 84 1.82 -31.77 15.27
CA LYS A 84 1.67 -31.11 13.97
C LYS A 84 0.37 -30.29 13.88
N LEU A 85 -0.77 -30.88 14.23
CA LEU A 85 -2.06 -30.18 14.22
C LEU A 85 -2.08 -28.98 15.18
N LYS A 86 -1.41 -29.09 16.33
CA LYS A 86 -1.29 -27.99 17.28
C LYS A 86 -0.48 -26.83 16.67
N ASN A 87 0.66 -27.13 16.05
CA ASN A 87 1.49 -26.13 15.39
C ASN A 87 0.76 -25.48 14.22
N ASP A 88 0.08 -26.28 13.38
CA ASP A 88 -0.73 -25.77 12.27
C ASP A 88 -1.83 -24.84 12.79
N LYS A 89 -2.52 -25.22 13.87
CA LYS A 89 -3.54 -24.38 14.51
C LYS A 89 -2.96 -23.05 15.01
N GLU A 90 -1.83 -23.07 15.71
CA GLU A 90 -1.16 -21.86 16.21
C GLU A 90 -0.75 -20.94 15.06
N MET A 91 -0.19 -21.50 13.98
CA MET A 91 0.15 -20.76 12.76
C MET A 91 -1.08 -20.12 12.12
N TYR A 92 -2.18 -20.87 11.95
CA TYR A 92 -3.41 -20.34 11.35
C TYR A 92 -4.09 -19.30 12.23
N MET A 93 -4.04 -19.44 13.56
CA MET A 93 -4.54 -18.42 14.49
C MET A 93 -3.75 -17.12 14.35
N SER A 94 -2.42 -17.19 14.34
CA SER A 94 -1.58 -15.99 14.14
C SER A 94 -1.84 -15.32 12.80
N LYS A 95 -2.01 -16.11 11.72
CA LYS A 95 -2.36 -15.57 10.40
C LYS A 95 -3.73 -14.89 10.39
N LEU A 96 -4.70 -15.46 11.12
CA LEU A 96 -6.04 -14.89 11.23
C LEU A 96 -6.03 -13.57 12.02
N ASP A 97 -5.22 -13.46 13.06
CA ASP A 97 -5.05 -12.22 13.83
C ASP A 97 -4.46 -11.11 12.95
N LEU A 98 -3.39 -11.39 12.19
CA LEU A 98 -2.81 -10.44 11.24
C LEU A 98 -3.83 -9.98 10.18
N LEU A 99 -4.57 -10.92 9.59
CA LEU A 99 -5.61 -10.60 8.60
C LEU A 99 -6.73 -9.73 9.19
N ASN A 100 -7.09 -9.94 10.46
CA ASN A 100 -8.08 -9.11 11.14
C ASN A 100 -7.56 -7.68 11.38
N GLU A 101 -6.29 -7.53 11.75
CA GLU A 101 -5.66 -6.22 11.91
C GLU A 101 -5.60 -5.46 10.58
N ASP A 102 -5.19 -6.12 9.50
CA ASP A 102 -5.16 -5.55 8.15
C ASP A 102 -6.56 -5.14 7.69
N SER A 103 -7.55 -6.00 7.89
CA SER A 103 -8.96 -5.73 7.57
C SER A 103 -9.48 -4.51 8.34
N PHE A 104 -9.19 -4.42 9.64
CA PHE A 104 -9.58 -3.28 10.46
C PHE A 104 -8.91 -1.98 9.98
N SER A 105 -7.61 -2.04 9.67
CA SER A 105 -6.84 -0.90 9.16
C SER A 105 -7.39 -0.40 7.82
N ALA A 106 -7.59 -1.31 6.86
CA ALA A 106 -8.16 -1.00 5.55
C ALA A 106 -9.57 -0.41 5.65
N ASN A 107 -10.42 -0.95 6.52
CA ASN A 107 -11.77 -0.44 6.72
C ASN A 107 -11.78 0.96 7.36
N SER A 108 -10.85 1.22 8.29
CA SER A 108 -10.64 2.54 8.90
C SER A 108 -10.18 3.57 7.87
N GLU A 109 -9.24 3.20 7.00
CA GLU A 109 -8.76 4.06 5.91
C GLU A 109 -9.85 4.34 4.88
N ALA A 110 -10.62 3.32 4.49
CA ALA A 110 -11.76 3.48 3.60
C ALA A 110 -12.78 4.49 4.17
N GLY A 111 -13.08 4.40 5.47
CA GLY A 111 -13.94 5.38 6.16
C GLY A 111 -13.39 6.82 6.12
N LYS A 112 -12.08 6.99 6.30
CA LYS A 112 -11.42 8.31 6.20
C LYS A 112 -11.51 8.87 4.77
N LEU A 113 -11.26 8.05 3.76
CA LEU A 113 -11.34 8.45 2.36
C LEU A 113 -12.77 8.79 1.95
N GLN A 114 -13.76 8.02 2.39
CA GLN A 114 -15.17 8.29 2.14
C GLN A 114 -15.62 9.63 2.76
N ASN A 115 -15.15 9.94 3.98
CA ASN A 115 -15.40 11.23 4.60
C ASN A 115 -14.74 12.38 3.84
N LYS A 116 -13.47 12.24 3.43
CA LYS A 116 -12.79 13.25 2.60
C LYS A 116 -13.52 13.49 1.29
N LEU A 117 -13.94 12.42 0.61
CA LEU A 117 -14.69 12.50 -0.64
C LEU A 117 -16.02 13.24 -0.45
N SER A 118 -16.76 12.93 0.62
CA SER A 118 -18.02 13.60 0.95
C SER A 118 -17.83 15.12 1.17
N ILE A 119 -16.80 15.50 1.92
CA ILE A 119 -16.46 16.92 2.15
C ILE A 119 -16.13 17.61 0.83
N GLU A 120 -15.30 16.99 0.00
CA GLU A 120 -14.87 17.59 -1.27
C GLU A 120 -16.02 17.70 -2.28
N MET A 121 -16.91 16.70 -2.33
CA MET A 121 -18.15 16.77 -3.10
C MET A 121 -19.05 17.94 -2.65
N GLN A 122 -19.16 18.18 -1.34
CA GLN A 122 -19.92 19.32 -0.84
C GLN A 122 -19.30 20.66 -1.21
N LYS A 123 -17.97 20.80 -1.13
CA LYS A 123 -17.26 22.00 -1.59
C LYS A 123 -17.47 22.23 -3.08
N TRP A 124 -17.28 21.21 -3.89
CA TRP A 124 -17.49 21.29 -5.34
C TRP A 124 -18.92 21.70 -5.69
N LYS A 125 -19.92 21.16 -4.98
CA LYS A 125 -21.32 21.53 -5.20
C LYS A 125 -21.57 23.01 -4.90
N LYS A 126 -21.03 23.52 -3.78
CA LYS A 126 -21.13 24.95 -3.44
C LYS A 126 -20.46 25.84 -4.48
N GLU A 127 -19.27 25.44 -4.95
CA GLU A 127 -18.54 26.22 -5.95
C GLU A 127 -19.26 26.22 -7.30
N LYS A 128 -19.83 25.08 -7.70
CA LYS A 128 -20.68 25.00 -8.88
C LYS A 128 -21.89 25.93 -8.78
N GLU A 129 -22.56 26.00 -7.63
CA GLU A 129 -23.69 26.90 -7.42
C GLU A 129 -23.27 28.37 -7.53
N LYS A 130 -22.12 28.77 -6.96
CA LYS A 130 -21.58 30.14 -7.11
C LYS A 130 -21.29 30.50 -8.57
N LEU A 131 -20.60 29.62 -9.30
CA LEU A 131 -20.30 29.86 -10.72
C LEU A 131 -21.56 29.98 -11.57
N ILE A 132 -22.62 29.24 -11.24
CA ILE A 132 -23.92 29.38 -11.89
C ILE A 132 -24.52 30.76 -11.61
N THR A 133 -24.49 31.23 -10.36
CA THR A 133 -25.01 32.56 -10.00
C THR A 133 -24.22 33.68 -10.67
N GLU A 134 -22.88 33.63 -10.65
CA GLU A 134 -22.03 34.63 -11.29
C GLU A 134 -22.24 34.68 -12.81
N ARG A 135 -22.37 33.52 -13.44
CA ARG A 135 -22.71 33.44 -14.88
C ARG A 135 -24.05 34.11 -15.17
N ASP A 136 -25.06 33.90 -14.34
CA ASP A 136 -26.40 34.45 -14.55
C ASP A 136 -26.44 35.97 -14.30
N GLU A 137 -25.67 36.47 -13.33
CA GLU A 137 -25.46 37.90 -13.10
C GLU A 137 -24.73 38.55 -14.30
N ALA A 138 -23.63 37.96 -14.75
CA ALA A 138 -22.90 38.44 -15.92
C ALA A 138 -23.78 38.49 -17.18
N ARG A 139 -24.61 37.47 -17.40
CA ARG A 139 -25.60 37.46 -18.50
C ARG A 139 -26.60 38.61 -18.38
N LYS A 140 -27.09 38.90 -17.18
CA LYS A 140 -28.02 40.00 -16.93
C LYS A 140 -27.36 41.35 -17.24
N ASP A 141 -26.10 41.53 -16.87
CA ASP A 141 -25.38 42.77 -17.12
C ASP A 141 -25.02 42.96 -18.60
N ILE A 142 -24.64 41.88 -19.31
CA ILE A 142 -24.48 41.91 -20.77
C ILE A 142 -25.79 42.36 -21.43
N ALA A 143 -26.94 41.82 -21.03
CA ALA A 143 -28.23 42.21 -21.60
C ALA A 143 -28.56 43.70 -21.34
N LYS A 144 -28.23 44.22 -20.15
CA LYS A 144 -28.39 45.67 -19.85
C LYS A 144 -27.47 46.53 -20.72
N LEU A 145 -26.20 46.13 -20.89
CA LEU A 145 -25.23 46.86 -21.70
C LEU A 145 -25.65 46.89 -23.17
N GLN A 146 -26.08 45.76 -23.73
CA GLN A 146 -26.63 45.71 -25.08
C GLN A 146 -27.88 46.60 -25.25
N GLY A 147 -28.76 46.63 -24.24
CA GLY A 147 -29.89 47.56 -24.24
C GLY A 147 -29.47 49.03 -24.24
N ARG A 148 -28.45 49.38 -23.44
CA ARG A 148 -27.91 50.75 -23.37
C ARG A 148 -27.18 51.15 -24.65
N GLU A 149 -26.39 50.25 -25.22
CA GLU A 149 -25.74 50.42 -26.52
C GLU A 149 -26.79 50.70 -27.61
N GLY A 150 -27.86 49.90 -27.64
CA GLY A 150 -28.99 50.13 -28.54
C GLY A 150 -29.60 51.52 -28.36
N HIS A 151 -29.85 51.96 -27.12
CA HIS A 151 -30.39 53.29 -26.85
C HIS A 151 -29.47 54.43 -27.35
N LEU A 152 -28.18 54.35 -27.02
CA LEU A 152 -27.17 55.32 -27.45
C LEU A 152 -27.04 55.37 -28.98
N PHE A 153 -27.10 54.21 -29.65
CA PHE A 153 -27.10 54.14 -31.11
C PHE A 153 -28.29 54.88 -31.74
N HIS A 154 -29.49 54.73 -31.16
CA HIS A 154 -30.67 55.47 -31.63
C HIS A 154 -30.55 56.97 -31.39
N GLU A 155 -29.98 57.38 -30.24
CA GLU A 155 -29.74 58.79 -29.93
C GLU A 155 -28.73 59.43 -30.90
N ILE A 156 -27.61 58.75 -31.18
CA ILE A 156 -26.63 59.17 -32.18
C ILE A 156 -27.30 59.34 -33.53
N LYS A 157 -28.07 58.34 -34.00
CA LYS A 157 -28.76 58.41 -35.30
C LYS A 157 -29.77 59.57 -35.38
N LYS A 158 -30.46 59.87 -34.27
CA LYS A 158 -31.37 61.02 -34.17
C LYS A 158 -30.60 62.33 -34.28
N LYS A 159 -29.47 62.46 -33.57
CA LYS A 159 -28.59 63.63 -33.63
C LYS A 159 -27.96 63.81 -35.01
N ASP A 160 -27.50 62.75 -35.65
CA ASP A 160 -26.99 62.79 -37.02
C ASP A 160 -28.06 63.31 -38.01
N SER A 161 -29.30 62.84 -37.86
CA SER A 161 -30.41 63.30 -38.70
C SER A 161 -30.72 64.79 -38.48
N GLU A 162 -30.67 65.25 -37.24
CA GLU A 162 -30.85 66.66 -36.87
C GLU A 162 -29.71 67.54 -37.41
N ILE A 163 -28.46 67.08 -37.31
CA ILE A 163 -27.28 67.74 -37.88
C ILE A 163 -27.43 67.86 -39.40
N GLN A 164 -27.85 66.80 -40.10
CA GLN A 164 -28.08 66.86 -41.54
C GLN A 164 -29.15 67.88 -41.91
N ARG A 165 -30.25 67.94 -41.14
CA ARG A 165 -31.31 68.93 -41.35
C ARG A 165 -30.80 70.36 -41.13
N LEU A 166 -30.02 70.60 -40.08
CA LEU A 166 -29.43 71.92 -39.79
C LEU A 166 -28.42 72.34 -40.85
N LYS A 167 -27.56 71.42 -41.32
CA LYS A 167 -26.64 71.65 -42.44
C LYS A 167 -27.41 72.07 -43.70
N GLU A 168 -28.51 71.40 -44.00
CA GLU A 168 -29.35 71.72 -45.16
C GLU A 168 -30.05 73.09 -45.01
N GLN A 169 -30.55 73.42 -43.82
CA GLN A 169 -31.10 74.75 -43.53
C GLN A 169 -30.03 75.85 -43.65
N LEU A 170 -28.83 75.60 -43.14
CA LEU A 170 -27.70 76.54 -43.23
C LEU A 170 -27.30 76.79 -44.69
N ARG A 171 -27.21 75.74 -45.51
CA ARG A 171 -26.99 75.87 -46.97
C ARG A 171 -28.06 76.74 -47.65
N LYS A 172 -29.33 76.55 -47.28
CA LYS A 172 -30.44 77.37 -47.80
C LYS A 172 -30.38 78.83 -47.37
N VAL A 173 -29.98 79.11 -46.12
CA VAL A 173 -29.92 80.47 -45.57
C VAL A 173 -28.70 81.25 -46.05
N LEU A 174 -27.54 80.61 -46.17
CA LEU A 174 -26.32 81.25 -46.67
C LEU A 174 -26.36 81.52 -48.18
N GLY A 175 -27.33 80.92 -48.90
CA GLY A 175 -27.30 80.83 -50.35
C GLY A 175 -26.07 80.06 -50.83
N GLU A 176 -25.98 79.75 -52.12
CA GLU A 176 -24.76 79.24 -52.77
C GLU A 176 -23.67 80.31 -52.80
N LYS A 177 -23.33 80.91 -51.65
CA LYS A 177 -22.10 81.65 -51.46
C LYS A 177 -21.19 80.71 -50.69
N ASP A 178 -20.14 80.27 -51.37
CA ASP A 178 -18.98 79.65 -50.74
C ASP A 178 -18.47 80.59 -49.64
N LEU A 179 -18.90 80.35 -48.41
CA LEU A 179 -18.25 80.95 -47.26
C LEU A 179 -16.90 80.27 -47.13
N ILE A 180 -15.88 80.96 -47.64
CA ILE A 180 -14.48 80.74 -47.30
C ILE A 180 -14.36 81.04 -45.80
N TYR A 181 -14.63 80.03 -44.97
CA TYR A 181 -14.48 80.14 -43.53
C TYR A 181 -12.99 80.00 -43.21
N GLN A 182 -12.22 81.08 -43.41
CA GLN A 182 -10.90 81.22 -42.79
C GLN A 182 -11.11 81.54 -41.32
N ASN A 183 -11.27 80.49 -40.51
CA ASN A 183 -11.18 80.61 -39.05
C ASN A 183 -9.68 80.67 -38.70
N HIS A 184 -9.11 81.87 -38.69
CA HIS A 184 -7.79 82.08 -38.09
C HIS A 184 -8.01 82.35 -36.61
N VAL A 185 -8.10 81.28 -35.84
CA VAL A 185 -7.94 81.33 -34.39
C VAL A 185 -6.66 80.57 -34.10
N ASP A 186 -5.55 81.30 -34.04
CA ASP A 186 -4.34 80.79 -33.42
C ASP A 186 -4.62 80.67 -31.92
N MET A 187 -4.90 79.44 -31.47
CA MET A 187 -4.85 79.10 -30.05
C MET A 187 -3.39 79.03 -29.62
N THR A 188 -2.77 80.20 -29.40
CA THR A 188 -1.51 80.30 -28.65
C THR A 188 -1.82 80.36 -27.16
N GLU A 189 -2.29 79.24 -26.60
CA GLU A 189 -2.19 79.03 -25.16
C GLU A 189 -2.17 77.53 -24.88
N ASN A 190 -1.09 77.07 -24.25
CA ASN A 190 -0.97 75.69 -23.80
C ASN A 190 -2.06 75.46 -22.75
N LEU A 191 -3.05 74.63 -23.07
CA LEU A 191 -3.99 74.10 -22.08
C LEU A 191 -3.17 73.47 -20.95
N HIS A 192 -3.19 74.13 -19.79
CA HIS A 192 -2.64 73.57 -18.57
C HIS A 192 -3.46 72.33 -18.22
N SER A 193 -2.90 71.16 -18.49
CA SER A 193 -3.46 69.89 -18.05
C SER A 193 -3.19 69.71 -16.55
N GLU A 194 -3.92 70.46 -15.72
CA GLU A 194 -4.11 70.11 -14.31
C GLU A 194 -5.50 69.51 -14.14
N GLY A 195 -5.71 68.39 -14.84
CA GLY A 195 -6.68 67.39 -14.41
C GLY A 195 -6.00 66.43 -13.42
N PRO A 196 -6.77 65.69 -12.59
CA PRO A 196 -6.20 64.72 -11.67
C PRO A 196 -5.31 63.75 -12.44
N LYS A 197 -4.00 63.73 -12.13
CA LYS A 197 -3.09 62.71 -12.66
C LYS A 197 -3.53 61.38 -12.06
N MET A 198 -4.32 60.63 -12.82
CA MET A 198 -4.59 59.23 -12.55
C MET A 198 -3.28 58.50 -12.74
N PHE A 199 -2.54 58.32 -11.65
CA PHE A 199 -1.38 57.45 -11.62
C PHE A 199 -1.88 56.04 -11.99
N GLY A 200 -1.56 55.57 -13.20
CA GLY A 200 -1.73 54.15 -13.56
C GLY A 200 -2.51 53.77 -14.83
N GLN A 201 -2.85 54.67 -15.76
CA GLN A 201 -3.50 54.26 -17.02
C GLN A 201 -3.00 55.00 -18.26
N THR A 202 -1.74 54.76 -18.64
CA THR A 202 -1.38 54.76 -20.06
C THR A 202 -1.48 53.32 -20.53
N GLY A 203 -2.01 53.07 -21.74
CA GLY A 203 -2.05 51.70 -22.30
C GLY A 203 -0.66 51.04 -22.35
N GLU A 204 0.39 51.85 -22.38
CA GLU A 204 1.78 51.43 -22.25
C GLU A 204 2.14 50.90 -20.84
N GLY A 205 1.61 51.53 -19.78
CA GLY A 205 1.76 51.06 -18.41
C GLY A 205 0.99 49.76 -18.14
N GLU A 206 -0.23 49.64 -18.66
CA GLU A 206 -1.01 48.40 -18.59
C GLU A 206 -0.35 47.28 -19.40
N PHE A 207 0.17 47.59 -20.60
CA PHE A 207 0.93 46.63 -21.42
C PHE A 207 2.19 46.16 -20.70
N THR A 208 2.99 47.08 -20.16
CA THR A 208 4.21 46.74 -19.42
C THR A 208 3.89 45.91 -18.19
N PHE A 209 2.84 46.25 -17.43
CA PHE A 209 2.40 45.47 -16.28
C PHE A 209 1.97 44.05 -16.67
N LEU A 210 1.17 43.89 -17.73
CA LEU A 210 0.73 42.58 -18.20
C LEU A 210 1.90 41.72 -18.70
N VAL A 211 2.86 42.32 -19.41
CA VAL A 211 4.07 41.63 -19.87
C VAL A 211 4.90 41.18 -18.67
N THR A 212 5.23 42.08 -17.75
CA THR A 212 6.02 41.75 -16.55
C THR A 212 5.34 40.67 -15.71
N ARG A 213 4.03 40.81 -15.47
CA ARG A 213 3.25 39.81 -14.73
C ARG A 213 3.23 38.45 -15.44
N GLY A 214 3.06 38.42 -16.75
CA GLY A 214 3.12 37.17 -17.52
C GLY A 214 4.51 36.51 -17.46
N TYR A 215 5.58 37.32 -17.48
CA TYR A 215 6.95 36.83 -17.26
C TYR A 215 7.14 36.28 -15.85
N GLU A 216 6.65 36.97 -14.81
CA GLU A 216 6.72 36.54 -13.41
C GLU A 216 5.93 35.24 -13.16
N GLU A 217 4.71 35.14 -13.70
CA GLU A 217 3.87 33.94 -13.60
C GLU A 217 4.53 32.75 -14.31
N ASN A 218 5.08 32.95 -15.51
CA ASN A 218 5.83 31.90 -16.21
C ASN A 218 7.11 31.52 -15.46
N GLN A 219 7.86 32.48 -14.92
CA GLN A 219 9.08 32.22 -14.16
C GLN A 219 8.76 31.43 -12.87
N ALA A 220 7.69 31.80 -12.17
CA ALA A 220 7.22 31.07 -11.00
C ALA A 220 6.79 29.63 -11.36
N SER A 221 6.06 29.46 -12.47
CA SER A 221 5.67 28.13 -12.96
C SER A 221 6.87 27.25 -13.27
N LEU A 222 7.88 27.79 -13.96
CA LEU A 222 9.11 27.07 -14.30
C LEU A 222 9.91 26.68 -13.05
N LEU A 223 10.00 27.58 -12.06
CA LEU A 223 10.66 27.27 -10.79
C LEU A 223 9.93 26.16 -10.03
N ASN A 224 8.59 26.17 -10.03
CA ASN A 224 7.79 25.14 -9.40
C ASN A 224 7.96 23.78 -10.10
N GLU A 225 7.85 23.74 -11.43
CA GLU A 225 8.08 22.51 -12.20
C GLU A 225 9.50 21.96 -11.96
N ASN A 226 10.51 22.83 -11.91
CA ASN A 226 11.89 22.42 -11.60
C ASN A 226 12.01 21.79 -10.21
N GLN A 227 11.29 22.34 -9.22
CA GLN A 227 11.25 21.80 -7.85
C GLN A 227 10.54 20.45 -7.79
N GLU A 228 9.45 20.28 -8.54
CA GLU A 228 8.72 19.01 -8.66
C GLU A 228 9.60 17.94 -9.30
N LEU A 229 10.32 18.26 -10.39
CA LEU A 229 11.26 17.35 -11.05
C LEU A 229 12.39 16.93 -10.10
N ARG A 230 12.99 17.87 -9.36
CA ARG A 230 14.01 17.57 -8.33
C ARG A 230 13.47 16.61 -7.26
N SER A 231 12.25 16.84 -6.81
CA SER A 231 11.58 15.98 -5.82
C SER A 231 11.32 14.57 -6.37
N ALA A 232 10.91 14.47 -7.64
CA ALA A 232 10.72 13.19 -8.33
C ALA A 232 12.05 12.42 -8.46
N PHE A 233 13.16 13.10 -8.80
CA PHE A 233 14.49 12.48 -8.82
C PHE A 233 14.92 11.93 -7.46
N GLU A 234 14.69 12.69 -6.38
CA GLU A 234 14.99 12.22 -5.02
C GLU A 234 14.15 10.98 -4.65
N SER A 235 12.86 10.98 -5.00
CA SER A 235 11.97 9.83 -4.75
C SER A 235 12.44 8.60 -5.51
N LEU A 236 12.71 8.75 -6.81
CA LEU A 236 13.15 7.65 -7.67
C LEU A 236 14.48 7.06 -7.19
N GLN A 237 15.43 7.89 -6.79
CA GLN A 237 16.68 7.42 -6.21
C GLN A 237 16.45 6.62 -4.93
N ARG A 238 15.58 7.09 -4.04
CA ARG A 238 15.25 6.40 -2.79
C ARG A 238 14.60 5.05 -3.05
N GLU A 239 13.67 4.99 -3.99
CA GLU A 239 12.99 3.76 -4.40
C GLU A 239 13.98 2.74 -4.98
N LEU A 240 14.89 3.16 -5.87
CA LEU A 240 15.93 2.27 -6.41
C LEU A 240 16.81 1.66 -5.31
N HIS A 241 17.20 2.46 -4.31
CA HIS A 241 17.96 1.96 -3.16
C HIS A 241 17.15 0.97 -2.32
N ASN A 242 15.87 1.26 -2.07
CA ASN A 242 14.98 0.38 -1.31
C ASN A 242 14.77 -0.96 -2.01
N ILE A 243 14.53 -0.96 -3.33
CA ILE A 243 14.33 -2.19 -4.11
C ILE A 243 15.58 -3.08 -4.06
N ILE A 244 16.78 -2.50 -4.24
CA ILE A 244 18.02 -3.29 -4.14
C ILE A 244 18.18 -3.87 -2.74
N LYS A 245 17.97 -3.05 -1.69
CA LYS A 245 18.10 -3.50 -0.31
C LYS A 245 17.14 -4.65 0.01
N GLU A 246 15.87 -4.48 -0.32
CA GLU A 246 14.84 -5.49 -0.10
C GLU A 246 15.15 -6.79 -0.85
N LYS A 247 15.51 -6.70 -2.15
CA LYS A 247 15.84 -7.89 -2.94
C LYS A 247 17.11 -8.60 -2.49
N LYS A 248 18.09 -7.86 -1.94
CA LYS A 248 19.27 -8.47 -1.29
C LYS A 248 18.90 -9.25 -0.03
N GLU A 249 17.98 -8.75 0.79
CA GLU A 249 17.54 -9.44 2.01
C GLU A 249 16.83 -10.79 1.73
N TYR A 250 16.22 -10.95 0.56
CA TYR A 250 15.58 -12.20 0.13
C TYR A 250 16.53 -13.22 -0.52
N LEU A 251 17.78 -12.86 -0.83
CA LEU A 251 18.76 -13.77 -1.44
C LEU A 251 19.43 -14.63 -0.37
N THR A 252 19.20 -15.94 -0.39
CA THR A 252 19.71 -16.89 0.63
C THR A 252 21.18 -17.30 0.41
N ASN A 253 21.77 -16.97 -0.74
CA ASN A 253 23.20 -17.08 -1.08
C ASN A 253 23.47 -16.18 -2.31
N PRO A 254 23.65 -14.86 -2.13
CA PRO A 254 23.99 -13.98 -3.24
C PRO A 254 25.39 -14.33 -3.78
N ASP A 255 25.56 -14.22 -5.10
CA ASP A 255 26.89 -14.25 -5.71
C ASP A 255 27.72 -13.06 -5.17
N GLU A 256 29.03 -13.22 -5.02
CA GLU A 256 29.90 -12.24 -4.35
C GLU A 256 29.84 -10.86 -5.05
N ALA A 257 29.59 -10.87 -6.38
CA ALA A 257 29.37 -9.69 -7.20
C ALA A 257 28.03 -8.96 -6.94
N LEU A 258 26.98 -9.69 -6.54
CA LEU A 258 25.67 -9.13 -6.18
C LEU A 258 25.68 -8.54 -4.77
N GLU A 259 26.42 -9.15 -3.85
CA GLU A 259 26.55 -8.67 -2.48
C GLU A 259 27.26 -7.31 -2.43
N GLN A 260 28.31 -7.12 -3.24
CA GLN A 260 29.09 -5.87 -3.32
C GLN A 260 28.44 -4.75 -4.16
N LEU A 261 27.33 -5.02 -4.85
CA LEU A 261 26.72 -4.02 -5.74
C LEU A 261 25.93 -2.97 -4.95
N GLU A 262 26.48 -1.76 -4.83
CA GLU A 262 25.81 -0.62 -4.20
C GLU A 262 25.60 0.53 -5.20
N LEU A 263 24.45 1.20 -5.05
CA LEU A 263 24.18 2.43 -5.78
C LEU A 263 24.96 3.59 -5.17
N ILE A 264 25.35 4.53 -6.03
CA ILE A 264 26.02 5.75 -5.61
C ILE A 264 24.98 6.65 -4.94
N GLY A 265 25.19 6.94 -3.66
CA GLY A 265 24.39 7.93 -2.93
C GLY A 265 24.63 9.33 -3.49
N ILE A 266 23.56 10.05 -3.78
CA ILE A 266 23.60 11.46 -4.16
C ILE A 266 23.14 12.24 -2.93
N GLN A 267 23.95 13.21 -2.51
CA GLN A 267 23.64 14.07 -1.38
C GLN A 267 22.41 14.92 -1.71
N LYS A 268 21.48 15.07 -0.75
CA LYS A 268 20.22 15.81 -0.97
C LYS A 268 20.46 17.28 -1.30
N GLU A 269 21.54 17.81 -0.75
CA GLU A 269 22.00 19.19 -0.89
C GLU A 269 22.37 19.51 -2.35
N ILE A 270 22.81 18.51 -3.10
CA ILE A 270 23.17 18.65 -4.52
C ILE A 270 21.91 18.95 -5.37
N PHE A 271 20.77 18.37 -5.00
CA PHE A 271 19.50 18.63 -5.69
C PHE A 271 18.96 20.05 -5.45
N GLN A 272 19.56 20.84 -4.56
CA GLN A 272 19.16 22.24 -4.31
C GLN A 272 20.11 23.25 -4.97
N MET A 273 21.20 22.79 -5.59
CA MET A 273 22.18 23.67 -6.21
C MET A 273 21.74 24.19 -7.60
N PRO A 274 22.34 25.31 -8.07
CA PRO A 274 22.09 25.84 -9.41
C PRO A 274 22.45 24.82 -10.51
N PHE A 275 21.57 24.69 -11.51
CA PHE A 275 21.67 23.67 -12.57
C PHE A 275 23.02 23.68 -13.29
N GLN A 276 23.60 24.86 -13.53
CA GLN A 276 24.85 25.02 -14.29
C GLN A 276 26.09 24.45 -13.58
N SER A 277 26.01 24.20 -12.28
CA SER A 277 27.19 23.82 -11.47
C SER A 277 27.25 22.33 -11.12
N VAL A 278 26.11 21.61 -11.17
CA VAL A 278 26.05 20.24 -10.63
C VAL A 278 25.20 19.28 -11.47
N SER A 279 24.51 19.76 -12.51
CA SER A 279 23.57 18.94 -13.29
C SER A 279 24.25 17.79 -14.03
N GLU A 280 25.41 18.01 -14.64
CA GLU A 280 26.07 16.95 -15.40
C GLU A 280 26.52 15.79 -14.51
N ASP A 281 27.04 16.08 -13.33
CA ASP A 281 27.55 15.04 -12.43
C ASP A 281 26.40 14.26 -11.78
N VAL A 282 25.29 14.93 -11.46
CA VAL A 282 24.06 14.27 -10.98
C VAL A 282 23.48 13.36 -12.06
N VAL A 283 23.36 13.86 -13.29
CA VAL A 283 22.84 13.08 -14.41
C VAL A 283 23.73 11.88 -14.69
N LYS A 284 25.06 12.07 -14.77
CA LYS A 284 26.02 10.96 -14.96
C LYS A 284 25.93 9.93 -13.83
N THR A 285 25.80 10.39 -12.58
CA THR A 285 25.65 9.49 -11.42
C THR A 285 24.32 8.72 -11.48
N PHE A 286 23.26 9.37 -11.92
CA PHE A 286 21.95 8.76 -12.06
C PHE A 286 21.91 7.73 -13.21
N GLU A 287 22.50 8.06 -14.35
CA GLU A 287 22.68 7.14 -15.47
C GLU A 287 23.48 5.90 -15.06
N GLU A 288 24.55 6.10 -14.28
CA GLU A 288 25.36 5.01 -13.75
C GLU A 288 24.58 4.16 -12.74
N ASN A 289 23.77 4.77 -11.87
CA ASN A 289 22.89 4.07 -10.95
C ASN A 289 21.83 3.23 -11.68
N ILE A 290 21.26 3.74 -12.78
CA ILE A 290 20.33 2.97 -13.61
C ILE A 290 21.03 1.76 -14.25
N LYS A 291 22.26 1.92 -14.76
CA LYS A 291 23.03 0.81 -15.31
C LYS A 291 23.30 -0.28 -14.27
N ARG A 292 23.72 0.12 -13.06
CA ARG A 292 23.95 -0.81 -11.93
C ARG A 292 22.67 -1.50 -11.50
N PHE A 293 21.57 -0.77 -11.41
CA PHE A 293 20.26 -1.34 -11.09
C PHE A 293 19.80 -2.34 -12.15
N ARG A 294 19.98 -2.02 -13.44
CA ARG A 294 19.62 -2.92 -14.53
C ARG A 294 20.42 -4.21 -14.49
N PHE A 295 21.73 -4.11 -14.28
CA PHE A 295 22.61 -5.27 -14.10
C PHE A 295 22.15 -6.15 -12.91
N PHE A 296 21.82 -5.53 -11.78
CA PHE A 296 21.30 -6.23 -10.60
C PHE A 296 20.00 -6.98 -10.88
N ILE A 297 19.03 -6.34 -11.56
CA ILE A 297 17.76 -6.99 -11.92
C ILE A 297 17.99 -8.12 -12.92
N ASP A 298 18.82 -7.91 -13.95
CA ASP A 298 19.12 -8.93 -14.97
C ASP A 298 19.76 -10.19 -14.34
N GLU A 299 20.67 -10.02 -13.38
CA GLU A 299 21.29 -11.14 -12.66
C GLU A 299 20.32 -11.84 -11.69
N ILE A 300 19.47 -11.10 -10.97
CA ILE A 300 18.41 -11.71 -10.14
C ILE A 300 17.44 -12.52 -10.99
N CYS A 301 17.05 -12.02 -12.17
CA CYS A 301 16.15 -12.72 -13.07
C CYS A 301 16.76 -14.01 -13.66
N ARG A 302 18.09 -14.15 -13.66
CA ARG A 302 18.79 -15.37 -14.12
C ARG A 302 18.83 -16.48 -13.07
N ILE A 303 18.61 -16.17 -11.79
CA ILE A 303 18.59 -17.15 -10.70
C ILE A 303 17.24 -17.90 -10.73
N PRO A 304 17.19 -19.19 -11.12
CA PRO A 304 15.94 -19.93 -11.22
C PRO A 304 15.38 -20.22 -9.81
N GLY A 305 14.30 -19.56 -9.43
CA GLY A 305 13.60 -19.84 -8.16
C GLY A 305 13.04 -18.63 -7.40
N LEU A 306 13.37 -17.40 -7.80
CA LEU A 306 12.88 -16.16 -7.16
C LEU A 306 11.53 -15.64 -7.71
N LEU A 307 11.03 -16.21 -8.80
CA LEU A 307 9.68 -16.00 -9.31
C LEU A 307 8.78 -17.19 -8.95
N LYS A 308 8.73 -17.56 -7.66
CA LYS A 308 7.64 -18.41 -7.16
C LYS A 308 6.65 -17.54 -6.38
N ASN A 309 5.49 -17.39 -7.00
CA ASN A 309 4.20 -16.99 -6.44
C ASN A 309 3.95 -15.48 -6.32
N GLU A 310 3.48 -14.89 -7.42
CA GLU A 310 2.23 -14.11 -7.34
C GLU A 310 1.04 -15.09 -7.24
#